data_AF-A0A6A7LEK1-F1
#
_entry.id   AF-A0A6A7LEK1-F1
#
_cell.length_a   1.000
_cell.length_b   1.000
_cell.length_c   1.000
_cell.angle_alpha   90.00
_cell.angle_beta   90.00
_cell.angle_gamma   90.00
#
_symmetry.space_group_name_H-M   'P 1'
#
loop_
_entity.id
_entity.type
_entity.pdbx_description
1 polymer ?
#
loop_
_entity_poly.entity_id
_entity_poly.type
_entity_poly.pdbx_seq_one_letter_code
_entity_poly.pdbx_strand_id
1 'polypeptide(L)'
;MSKKRAKTFTVIGIIVALASAGIYLASISSSQIQEEKQFLENYYSLVNATNGVTETYHKEIEKWERDQYDDRELVTITDSFLPQYDLLVDRASGFKPPQKYHEALDLYIRSLRSERESYAMFRDFLETGDPKLNEISIDLLSNSTKYELESFNLINALR
;
A
#
# COMPACT_ATOMS: atom_id res chain seq x y z
N MET A 1 11.45 -18.01 23.65
CA MET A 1 11.11 -16.75 22.96
C MET A 1 9.72 -16.94 22.37
N SER A 2 8.62 -16.71 23.12
CA SER A 2 7.35 -17.41 22.75
C SER A 2 5.99 -16.75 23.11
N LYS A 3 5.89 -15.47 23.49
CA LYS A 3 4.56 -14.84 23.75
C LYS A 3 4.43 -13.36 23.40
N LYS A 4 5.53 -12.65 23.09
CA LYS A 4 5.51 -11.22 22.77
C LYS A 4 5.20 -10.93 21.29
N ARG A 5 5.79 -11.69 20.35
CA ARG A 5 5.59 -11.49 18.90
C ARG A 5 4.13 -11.67 18.47
N ALA A 6 3.47 -12.69 19.02
CA ALA A 6 2.08 -13.04 18.71
C ALA A 6 1.01 -11.99 19.09
N LYS A 7 1.32 -10.96 19.90
CA LYS A 7 0.35 -9.91 20.26
C LYS A 7 0.52 -8.61 19.47
N THR A 8 1.66 -8.42 18.83
CA THR A 8 2.01 -7.15 18.18
C THR A 8 1.40 -7.02 16.79
N PHE A 9 1.15 -8.15 16.10
CA PHE A 9 0.78 -8.15 14.68
C PHE A 9 -0.66 -8.56 14.37
N THR A 10 -1.38 -9.18 15.30
CA THR A 10 -2.82 -9.46 15.16
C THR A 10 -3.65 -8.18 14.93
N VAL A 11 -3.09 -7.01 15.21
CA VAL A 11 -3.70 -5.69 14.98
C VAL A 11 -3.44 -5.15 13.56
N ILE A 12 -2.43 -5.64 12.84
CA ILE A 12 -2.04 -5.17 11.50
C ILE A 12 -2.82 -5.91 10.37
N GLY A 13 -3.62 -6.90 10.74
CA GLY A 13 -4.32 -7.82 9.83
C GLY A 13 -5.47 -7.26 8.97
N ILE A 14 -5.58 -5.95 8.70
CA ILE A 14 -6.56 -5.46 7.73
C ILE A 14 -5.98 -4.28 6.93
N ILE A 15 -5.12 -4.55 5.95
CA ILE A 15 -5.17 -3.77 4.72
C ILE A 15 -6.31 -4.42 3.93
N VAL A 16 -7.47 -3.77 3.91
CA VAL A 16 -8.54 -4.16 2.99
C VAL A 16 -7.96 -3.96 1.60
N ALA A 17 -7.41 -5.04 1.03
CA ALA A 17 -7.19 -5.14 -0.39
C ALA A 17 -8.52 -4.75 -1.03
N LEU A 18 -8.56 -3.57 -1.63
CA LEU A 18 -9.70 -3.10 -2.38
C LEU A 18 -9.82 -4.07 -3.56
N ALA A 19 -10.56 -5.16 -3.34
CA ALA A 19 -10.96 -6.20 -4.30
C ALA A 19 -11.81 -5.62 -5.46
N SER A 20 -11.80 -4.31 -5.62
CA SER A 20 -12.73 -3.52 -6.39
C SER A 20 -12.13 -3.05 -7.72
N ALA A 21 -10.79 -2.97 -7.86
CA ALA A 21 -10.14 -2.61 -9.12
C ALA A 21 -10.54 -3.54 -10.31
N GLY A 22 -10.75 -4.83 -10.04
CA GLY A 22 -11.21 -5.79 -11.05
C GLY A 22 -12.65 -5.58 -11.53
N ILE A 23 -13.54 -5.08 -10.66
CA ILE A 23 -14.92 -4.73 -11.02
C ILE A 23 -14.97 -3.38 -11.75
N TYR A 24 -14.04 -2.46 -11.46
CA TYR A 24 -14.09 -1.09 -11.99
C TYR A 24 -13.66 -0.93 -13.45
N LEU A 25 -12.66 -1.69 -13.93
CA LEU A 25 -12.23 -1.61 -15.34
C LEU A 25 -13.37 -1.96 -16.32
N ALA A 26 -14.32 -2.81 -15.92
CA ALA A 26 -15.49 -3.17 -16.73
C ALA A 26 -16.54 -2.04 -16.84
N SER A 27 -16.41 -0.95 -16.08
CA SER A 27 -17.40 0.13 -15.98
C SER A 27 -17.01 1.46 -16.64
N ILE A 28 -15.82 1.53 -17.27
CA ILE A 28 -15.39 2.71 -18.02
C ILE A 28 -16.32 2.90 -19.23
N SER A 29 -17.16 3.94 -19.20
CA SER A 29 -18.13 4.22 -20.25
C SER A 29 -17.46 4.68 -21.55
N SER A 30 -18.10 4.42 -22.68
CA SER A 30 -17.65 4.89 -24.00
C SER A 30 -17.75 6.42 -24.20
N SER A 31 -18.34 7.16 -23.25
CA SER A 31 -18.50 8.62 -23.33
C SER A 31 -17.38 9.43 -22.69
N GLN A 32 -16.41 8.80 -22.02
CA GLN A 32 -15.25 9.51 -21.46
C GLN A 32 -14.26 9.94 -22.54
N ILE A 33 -13.62 11.10 -22.35
CA ILE A 33 -12.54 11.59 -23.23
C ILE A 33 -11.38 10.58 -23.16
N GLN A 34 -10.73 10.32 -24.30
CA GLN A 34 -9.65 9.32 -24.42
C GLN A 34 -8.55 9.49 -23.37
N GLU A 35 -8.16 10.73 -23.04
CA GLU A 35 -7.16 11.04 -22.02
C GLU A 35 -7.60 10.63 -20.61
N GLU A 36 -8.88 10.87 -20.27
CA GLU A 36 -9.47 10.46 -19.00
C GLU A 36 -9.54 8.95 -18.87
N LYS A 37 -9.98 8.27 -19.94
CA LYS A 37 -9.98 6.80 -20.00
C LYS A 37 -8.57 6.23 -19.76
N GLN A 38 -7.57 6.75 -20.47
CA GLN A 38 -6.19 6.30 -20.33
C GLN A 38 -5.64 6.55 -18.92
N PHE A 39 -5.94 7.69 -18.32
CA PHE A 39 -5.56 7.96 -16.93
C PHE A 39 -6.19 6.95 -15.96
N LEU A 40 -7.50 6.70 -16.07
CA LEU A 40 -8.19 5.77 -15.18
C LEU A 40 -7.65 4.33 -15.34
N GLU A 41 -7.39 3.88 -16.57
CA GLU A 41 -6.75 2.59 -16.83
C GLU A 41 -5.37 2.49 -16.15
N ASN A 42 -4.54 3.54 -16.27
CA ASN A 42 -3.23 3.60 -15.61
C ASN A 42 -3.36 3.60 -14.08
N TYR A 43 -4.31 4.37 -13.53
CA TYR A 43 -4.59 4.44 -12.11
C TYR A 43 -4.99 3.06 -11.56
N TYR A 44 -5.95 2.38 -12.17
CA TYR A 44 -6.37 1.05 -11.70
C TYR A 44 -5.28 -0.01 -11.92
N SER A 45 -4.48 0.10 -12.97
CA SER A 45 -3.30 -0.76 -13.16
C SER A 45 -2.25 -0.55 -12.08
N LEU A 46 -2.05 0.69 -11.62
CA LEU A 46 -1.17 1.00 -10.49
C LEU A 46 -1.72 0.39 -9.20
N VAL A 47 -3.01 0.57 -8.92
CA VAL A 47 -3.68 -0.04 -7.76
C VAL A 47 -3.47 -1.55 -7.71
N ASN A 48 -3.72 -2.24 -8.83
CA ASN A 48 -3.53 -3.69 -8.90
C ASN A 48 -2.08 -4.10 -8.63
N ALA A 49 -1.11 -3.32 -9.12
CA ALA A 49 0.30 -3.58 -8.86
C ALA A 49 0.65 -3.40 -7.38
N THR A 50 0.18 -2.31 -6.75
CA THR A 50 0.34 -2.07 -5.31
C THR A 50 -0.24 -3.21 -4.50
N ASN A 51 -1.50 -3.60 -4.76
CA ASN A 51 -2.14 -4.72 -4.06
C ASN A 51 -1.32 -6.00 -4.16
N GLY A 52 -0.75 -6.31 -5.34
CA GLY A 52 0.11 -7.46 -5.51
C GLY A 52 1.38 -7.41 -4.63
N VAL A 53 2.01 -6.24 -4.51
CA VAL A 53 3.18 -6.04 -3.64
C VAL A 53 2.78 -6.17 -2.17
N THR A 54 1.72 -5.48 -1.73
CA THR A 54 1.18 -5.55 -0.36
C THR A 54 0.80 -6.97 0.04
N GLU A 55 0.01 -7.67 -0.77
CA GLU A 55 -0.42 -9.05 -0.49
C GLU A 55 0.77 -10.02 -0.40
N THR A 56 1.79 -9.83 -1.25
CA THR A 56 2.98 -10.67 -1.21
C THR A 56 3.76 -10.43 0.08
N TYR A 57 3.96 -9.17 0.46
CA TYR A 57 4.67 -8.83 1.70
C TYR A 57 3.91 -9.31 2.94
N HIS A 58 2.57 -9.17 2.96
CA HIS A 58 1.74 -9.65 4.05
C HIS A 58 1.91 -11.16 4.27
N LYS A 59 1.98 -11.96 3.19
CA LYS A 59 2.27 -13.40 3.30
C LYS A 59 3.63 -13.68 3.93
N GLU A 60 4.64 -12.85 3.69
CA GLU A 60 5.96 -12.98 4.33
C GLU A 60 5.91 -12.64 5.82
N ILE A 61 5.16 -11.59 6.20
CA ILE A 61 4.87 -11.28 7.60
C ILE A 61 4.16 -12.45 8.29
N GLU A 62 3.12 -13.02 7.68
CA GLU A 62 2.40 -14.15 8.26
C GLU A 62 3.32 -15.38 8.48
N LYS A 63 4.29 -15.60 7.59
CA LYS A 63 5.28 -16.68 7.78
C LYS A 63 6.17 -16.40 8.99
N TRP A 64 6.63 -15.17 9.16
CA TRP A 64 7.37 -14.75 10.36
C TRP A 64 6.53 -14.89 11.63
N GLU A 65 5.25 -14.52 11.61
CA GLU A 65 4.33 -14.71 12.75
C GLU A 65 4.15 -16.18 13.14
N ARG A 66 4.26 -17.09 12.16
CA ARG A 66 4.22 -18.54 12.35
C ARG A 66 5.58 -19.14 12.72
N ASP A 67 6.55 -18.31 13.12
CA ASP A 67 7.92 -18.68 13.46
C ASP A 67 8.66 -19.42 12.31
N GLN A 68 8.26 -19.22 11.05
CA GLN A 68 8.98 -19.76 9.89
C GLN A 68 10.24 -18.96 9.56
N TYR A 69 10.27 -17.68 9.98
CA TYR A 69 11.39 -16.77 9.83
C TYR A 69 11.79 -16.19 11.19
N ASP A 70 13.07 -15.88 11.34
CA ASP A 70 13.51 -15.01 12.43
C ASP A 70 13.42 -13.53 12.04
N ASP A 71 13.67 -12.63 13.00
CA ASP A 71 13.57 -11.19 12.76
C ASP A 71 14.58 -10.71 11.69
N ARG A 72 15.76 -11.36 11.60
CA ARG A 72 16.81 -10.98 10.64
C ARG A 72 16.43 -11.35 9.21
N GLU A 73 15.80 -12.51 9.04
CA GLU A 73 15.26 -12.93 7.76
C GLU A 73 14.14 -11.99 7.30
N LEU A 74 13.20 -11.63 8.18
CA LEU A 74 12.14 -10.69 7.83
C LEU A 74 12.67 -9.27 7.55
N VAL A 75 13.73 -8.81 8.22
CA VAL A 75 14.43 -7.56 7.87
C VAL A 75 14.95 -7.62 6.44
N THR A 76 15.64 -8.70 6.07
CA THR A 76 16.21 -8.87 4.73
C THR A 76 15.11 -8.91 3.66
N ILE A 77 13.99 -9.60 3.96
CA ILE A 77 12.82 -9.61 3.09
C ILE A 77 12.27 -8.19 2.94
N THR A 78 12.06 -7.47 4.05
CA THR A 78 11.50 -6.10 4.02
C THR A 78 12.37 -5.14 3.22
N ASP A 79 13.69 -5.22 3.35
CA ASP A 79 14.65 -4.43 2.57
C ASP A 79 14.49 -4.66 1.05
N SER A 80 14.02 -5.83 0.61
CA SER A 80 13.71 -6.12 -0.80
C SER A 80 12.35 -5.58 -1.28
N PHE A 81 11.44 -5.27 -0.36
CA PHE A 81 10.11 -4.72 -0.67
C PHE A 81 10.09 -3.19 -0.70
N LEU A 82 10.91 -2.51 0.11
CA LEU A 82 10.95 -1.04 0.14
C LEU A 82 11.20 -0.42 -1.25
N PRO A 83 12.16 -0.90 -2.07
CA PRO A 83 12.37 -0.36 -3.41
C PRO A 83 11.19 -0.59 -4.36
N GLN A 84 10.34 -1.59 -4.12
CA GLN A 84 9.16 -1.84 -4.96
C GLN A 84 8.13 -0.72 -4.76
N TYR A 85 7.98 -0.20 -3.55
CA TYR A 85 7.16 0.98 -3.28
C TYR A 85 7.74 2.25 -3.90
N ASP A 86 9.06 2.41 -3.90
CA ASP A 86 9.71 3.53 -4.60
C ASP A 86 9.37 3.51 -6.11
N LEU A 87 9.40 2.34 -6.74
CA LEU A 87 8.97 2.17 -8.14
C LEU A 87 7.48 2.48 -8.36
N LEU A 88 6.60 2.12 -7.42
CA LEU A 88 5.17 2.45 -7.50
C LEU A 88 4.94 3.97 -7.39
N VAL A 89 5.64 4.64 -6.47
CA VAL A 89 5.59 6.10 -6.31
C VAL A 89 6.10 6.81 -7.57
N ASP A 90 7.21 6.36 -8.14
CA ASP A 90 7.77 6.92 -9.38
C ASP A 90 6.80 6.74 -10.55
N ARG A 91 6.21 5.54 -10.69
CA ARG A 91 5.20 5.25 -11.71
C ARG A 91 4.00 6.18 -11.58
N ALA A 92 3.47 6.35 -10.36
CA ALA A 92 2.34 7.21 -10.07
C ALA A 92 2.65 8.69 -10.38
N SER A 93 3.83 9.15 -9.99
CA SER A 93 4.30 10.53 -10.21
C SER A 93 4.50 10.85 -11.69
N GLY A 94 4.72 9.84 -12.54
CA GLY A 94 4.81 9.97 -13.99
C GLY A 94 3.46 10.10 -14.71
N PHE A 95 2.33 9.91 -14.01
CA PHE A 95 1.01 10.04 -14.62
C PHE A 95 0.69 11.50 -14.94
N LYS A 96 -0.07 11.70 -16.02
CA LYS A 96 -0.62 13.00 -16.42
C LYS A 96 -2.13 12.97 -16.21
N PRO A 97 -2.63 13.15 -14.97
CA PRO A 97 -4.05 13.18 -14.69
C PRO A 97 -4.73 14.40 -15.35
N PRO A 98 -5.98 14.27 -15.83
CA PRO A 98 -6.86 15.42 -15.99
C PRO A 98 -6.97 16.21 -14.69
N GLN A 99 -7.17 17.54 -14.78
CA GLN A 99 -7.17 18.43 -13.61
C GLN A 99 -8.09 17.96 -12.48
N LYS A 100 -9.28 17.42 -12.82
CA LYS A 100 -10.23 16.89 -11.84
C LYS A 100 -9.67 15.76 -10.97
N TYR A 101 -8.73 14.96 -11.48
CA TYR A 101 -8.15 13.81 -10.77
C TYR A 101 -6.80 14.08 -10.10
N HIS A 102 -6.28 15.32 -10.14
CA HIS A 102 -4.99 15.65 -9.52
C HIS A 102 -4.98 15.31 -8.02
N GLU A 103 -6.03 15.68 -7.30
CA GLU A 103 -6.13 15.46 -5.85
C GLU A 103 -6.18 13.97 -5.51
N ALA A 104 -6.96 13.20 -6.26
CA ALA A 104 -7.02 11.75 -6.09
C ALA A 104 -5.64 11.11 -6.29
N LEU A 105 -4.92 11.48 -7.36
CA LEU A 105 -3.58 10.95 -7.59
C LEU A 105 -2.59 11.33 -6.47
N ASP A 106 -2.63 12.57 -5.98
CA ASP A 106 -1.76 13.01 -4.88
C ASP A 106 -2.03 12.22 -3.60
N LEU A 107 -3.31 12.00 -3.25
CA LEU A 107 -3.70 11.15 -2.12
C LEU A 107 -3.19 9.71 -2.30
N TYR A 108 -3.32 9.14 -3.49
CA TYR A 108 -2.81 7.79 -3.75
C TYR A 108 -1.28 7.72 -3.61
N ILE A 109 -0.54 8.73 -4.10
CA ILE A 109 0.92 8.82 -3.90
C ILE A 109 1.27 8.93 -2.42
N ARG A 110 0.51 9.69 -1.62
CA ARG A 110 0.70 9.78 -0.16
C ARG A 110 0.45 8.44 0.53
N SER A 111 -0.55 7.68 0.08
CA SER A 111 -0.79 6.32 0.56
C SER A 111 0.45 5.45 0.35
N LEU A 112 0.96 5.36 -0.89
CA LEU A 112 2.15 4.56 -1.21
C LEU A 112 3.36 4.94 -0.34
N ARG A 113 3.61 6.24 -0.16
CA ARG A 113 4.72 6.73 0.69
C ARG A 113 4.52 6.37 2.15
N SER A 114 3.29 6.48 2.66
CA SER A 114 2.96 6.16 4.05
C SER A 114 3.10 4.66 4.33
N GLU A 115 2.68 3.79 3.40
CA GLU A 115 2.86 2.34 3.53
C GLU A 115 4.33 1.93 3.46
N ARG A 116 5.10 2.51 2.53
CA ARG A 116 6.55 2.31 2.48
C ARG A 116 7.22 2.68 3.81
N GLU A 117 6.91 3.86 4.34
CA GLU A 117 7.49 4.33 5.60
C GLU A 117 7.06 3.45 6.78
N SER A 118 5.81 2.97 6.77
CA SER A 118 5.33 1.99 7.74
C SER A 118 6.23 0.74 7.76
N TYR A 119 6.51 0.17 6.59
CA TYR A 119 7.37 -1.00 6.48
C TYR A 119 8.81 -0.73 6.88
N ALA A 120 9.33 0.48 6.62
CA ALA A 120 10.66 0.88 7.10
C ALA A 120 10.70 0.93 8.64
N MET A 121 9.71 1.55 9.27
CA MET A 121 9.61 1.61 10.74
C MET A 121 9.42 0.23 11.37
N PHE A 122 8.64 -0.63 10.73
CA PHE A 122 8.49 -2.01 11.17
C PHE A 122 9.81 -2.80 11.06
N ARG A 123 10.54 -2.63 9.95
CA ARG A 123 11.87 -3.22 9.77
C ARG A 123 12.86 -2.75 10.84
N ASP A 124 12.85 -1.47 11.20
CA ASP A 124 13.71 -0.95 12.28
C ASP A 124 13.28 -1.46 13.66
N PHE A 125 11.97 -1.69 13.88
CA PHE A 125 11.50 -2.39 15.07
C PHE A 125 12.05 -3.81 15.16
N LEU A 126 12.07 -4.56 14.06
CA LEU A 126 12.61 -5.94 14.04
C LEU A 126 14.09 -5.98 14.40
N GLU A 127 14.87 -4.98 13.97
CA GLU A 127 16.30 -4.92 14.30
C GLU A 127 16.58 -4.46 15.74
N THR A 128 15.84 -3.47 16.22
CA THR A 128 16.15 -2.78 17.49
C THR A 128 15.35 -3.30 18.67
N GLY A 129 14.17 -3.87 18.41
CA GLY A 129 13.18 -4.22 19.42
C GLY A 129 12.48 -3.03 20.08
N ASP A 130 12.63 -1.80 19.57
CA ASP A 130 11.97 -0.61 20.13
C ASP A 130 10.47 -0.60 19.79
N PRO A 131 9.58 -0.80 20.77
CA PRO A 131 8.14 -0.86 20.52
C PRO A 131 7.56 0.42 19.91
N LYS A 132 8.19 1.59 20.10
CA LYS A 132 7.73 2.85 19.50
C LYS A 132 7.77 2.83 17.98
N LEU A 133 8.78 2.18 17.40
CA LEU A 133 8.90 2.06 15.95
C LEU A 133 7.74 1.24 15.36
N ASN A 134 7.27 0.23 16.10
CA ASN A 134 6.09 -0.52 15.71
C ASN A 134 4.78 0.26 15.91
N GLU A 135 4.69 1.11 16.93
CA GLU A 135 3.53 2.02 17.07
C GLU A 135 3.46 2.99 15.87
N ILE A 136 4.60 3.59 15.50
CA ILE A 136 4.71 4.48 14.34
C ILE A 136 4.37 3.75 13.04
N SER A 137 4.84 2.51 12.87
CA SER A 137 4.51 1.73 11.67
C SER A 137 3.00 1.53 11.52
N ILE A 138 2.29 1.22 12.61
CA ILE A 138 0.83 1.05 12.63
C ILE A 138 0.11 2.35 12.27
N ASP A 139 0.55 3.48 12.83
CA ASP A 139 -0.04 4.79 12.53
C ASP A 139 0.15 5.18 11.06
N LEU A 140 1.35 4.94 10.51
CA LEU A 140 1.66 5.17 9.10
C LEU A 140 0.84 4.27 8.18
N LEU A 141 0.63 3.01 8.56
CA LEU A 141 -0.20 2.11 7.77
C LEU A 141 -1.67 2.55 7.78
N SER A 142 -2.17 2.97 8.95
CA SER A 142 -3.52 3.53 9.09
C SER A 142 -3.73 4.78 8.24
N ASN A 143 -2.71 5.66 8.20
CA ASN A 143 -2.72 6.83 7.31
C ASN A 143 -2.69 6.43 5.83
N SER A 144 -1.93 5.39 5.46
CA SER A 144 -1.94 4.88 4.08
C SER A 144 -3.35 4.49 3.64
N THR A 145 -4.02 3.63 4.42
CA THR A 145 -5.38 3.17 4.14
C THR A 145 -6.38 4.33 4.04
N LYS A 146 -6.23 5.35 4.89
CA LYS A 146 -7.06 6.56 4.84
C LYS A 146 -6.88 7.31 3.52
N TYR A 147 -5.63 7.60 3.13
CA TYR A 147 -5.35 8.31 1.88
C TYR A 147 -5.80 7.51 0.65
N GLU A 148 -5.63 6.19 0.68
CA GLU A 148 -6.12 5.31 -0.38
C GLU A 148 -7.64 5.45 -0.53
N LEU A 149 -8.39 5.28 0.57
CA LEU A 149 -9.85 5.40 0.56
C LEU A 149 -10.33 6.78 0.07
N GLU A 150 -9.68 7.86 0.53
CA GLU A 150 -9.98 9.23 0.08
C GLU A 150 -9.75 9.37 -1.43
N SER A 151 -8.64 8.85 -1.96
CA SER A 151 -8.36 8.84 -3.39
C SER A 151 -9.47 8.13 -4.18
N PHE A 152 -9.84 6.91 -3.77
CA PHE A 152 -10.89 6.15 -4.45
C PHE A 152 -12.25 6.83 -4.41
N ASN A 153 -12.61 7.44 -3.28
CA ASN A 153 -13.85 8.19 -3.16
C ASN A 153 -13.89 9.36 -4.14
N LEU A 154 -12.78 10.09 -4.30
CA LEU A 154 -12.69 11.18 -5.27
C LEU A 154 -12.77 10.67 -6.72
N ILE A 155 -12.03 9.61 -7.08
CA ILE A 155 -12.14 9.00 -8.43
C ILE A 155 -13.60 8.62 -8.73
N ASN A 156 -14.29 8.02 -7.76
CA ASN A 156 -15.67 7.57 -7.92
C ASN A 156 -16.71 8.70 -7.98
N ALA A 157 -16.44 9.83 -7.32
CA ALA A 157 -17.33 11.00 -7.34
C ALA A 157 -17.20 11.82 -8.64
N LEU A 158 -16.07 11.70 -9.35
CA LEU A 158 -15.71 12.51 -10.51
C LEU A 158 -15.85 11.78 -11.86
N ARG A 159 -16.18 10.50 -11.83
CA ARG A 159 -16.52 9.69 -13.01
C ARG A 159 -17.98 9.93 -13.42
#